data_AF-A0A7X3Y2S5-F1
#
_entry.id   AF-A0A7X3Y2S5-F1
#
_cell.length_a   1.000
_cell.length_b   1.000
_cell.length_c   1.000
_cell.angle_alpha   90.00
_cell.angle_beta   90.00
_cell.angle_gamma   90.00
#
_symmetry.space_group_name_H-M   'P 1'
#
loop_
_entity.id
_entity.type
_entity.pdbx_description
1 polymer ?
#
loop_
_entity_poly.entity_id
_entity_poly.type
_entity_poly.pdbx_seq_one_letter_code
_entity_poly.pdbx_strand_id
1 'polypeptide(L)'
;MNFDPAITAQKALAQAYVQDDLGDFQEEIEETEDTFSSGTGSEAARAYETLLAIGESLPDAQAFQEFLIFITWQQVTEETIPRHFQKGVQLTEQFLARFGPQVQGSDVYERIVAIRQSFKRGLGHRVESMQDEYDRDAFHGGD
;
A
#
# COMPACT_ATOMS: atom_id res chain seq x y z
N MET A 1 -8.99 7.64 -9.80
CA MET A 1 -7.58 7.24 -9.65
C MET A 1 -6.92 7.50 -11.00
N ASN A 2 -5.74 8.14 -11.04
CA ASN A 2 -5.12 8.61 -12.28
C ASN A 2 -3.83 7.84 -12.64
N PHE A 3 -3.62 6.68 -12.04
CA PHE A 3 -2.48 5.81 -12.27
C PHE A 3 -2.95 4.37 -12.38
N ASP A 4 -2.11 3.52 -12.95
CA ASP A 4 -2.33 2.08 -13.06
C ASP A 4 -1.68 1.37 -11.86
N PRO A 5 -2.45 0.70 -10.98
CA PRO A 5 -1.91 0.01 -9.82
C PRO A 5 -0.94 -1.13 -10.16
N ALA A 6 -1.14 -1.84 -11.27
CA ALA A 6 -0.23 -2.91 -11.68
C ALA A 6 1.12 -2.36 -12.12
N ILE A 7 1.12 -1.32 -12.96
CA ILE A 7 2.36 -0.66 -13.38
C ILE A 7 3.06 -0.01 -12.17
N THR A 8 2.30 0.54 -11.23
CA THR A 8 2.87 1.20 -10.05
C THR A 8 3.45 0.19 -9.07
N ALA A 9 2.80 -0.96 -8.87
CA ALA A 9 3.34 -2.08 -8.09
C ALA A 9 4.72 -2.51 -8.63
N GLN A 10 4.82 -2.78 -9.94
CA GLN A 10 6.06 -3.21 -10.57
C GLN A 10 7.21 -2.20 -10.39
N LYS A 11 6.90 -0.90 -10.52
CA LYS A 11 7.89 0.16 -10.28
C LYS A 11 8.35 0.21 -8.82
N ALA A 12 7.43 0.05 -7.87
CA ALA A 12 7.74 0.04 -6.45
C ALA A 12 8.61 -1.16 -6.08
N LEU A 13 8.30 -2.36 -6.60
CA LEU A 13 9.12 -3.54 -6.36
C LEU A 13 10.52 -3.42 -6.98
N ALA A 14 10.62 -2.95 -8.23
CA ALA A 14 11.91 -2.67 -8.85
C ALA A 14 12.75 -1.67 -8.03
N GLN A 15 12.11 -0.66 -7.46
CA GLN A 15 12.78 0.30 -6.57
C GLN A 15 13.25 -0.35 -5.26
N ALA A 16 12.47 -1.28 -4.70
CA ALA A 16 12.85 -2.01 -3.48
C ALA A 16 14.12 -2.86 -3.70
N TYR A 17 14.24 -3.52 -4.86
CA TYR A 17 15.48 -4.22 -5.23
C TYR A 17 16.68 -3.28 -5.37
N VAL A 18 16.48 -2.08 -5.94
CA VAL A 18 17.57 -1.09 -6.10
C VAL A 18 18.03 -0.52 -4.75
N GLN A 19 17.12 -0.40 -3.78
CA GLN A 19 17.41 0.13 -2.44
C GLN A 19 18.07 -0.89 -1.52
N ASP A 20 18.09 -2.17 -1.90
CA ASP A 20 18.62 -3.27 -1.08
C ASP A 20 17.87 -3.42 0.26
N ASP A 21 16.63 -2.94 0.33
CA ASP A 21 15.80 -2.93 1.54
C ASP A 21 15.12 -4.29 1.81
N LEU A 22 15.32 -5.27 0.92
CA LEU A 22 14.66 -6.58 0.96
C LEU A 22 15.49 -7.64 1.70
N GLY A 23 16.80 -7.44 1.81
CA GLY A 23 17.73 -8.37 2.48
C GLY A 23 17.59 -9.80 1.97
N ASP A 24 17.55 -10.76 2.90
CA ASP A 24 17.51 -12.20 2.60
C ASP A 24 16.20 -12.65 1.90
N PHE A 25 15.17 -11.81 1.88
CA PHE A 25 13.88 -12.14 1.25
C PHE A 25 13.87 -11.86 -0.27
N GLN A 26 14.93 -11.30 -0.84
CA GLN A 26 14.95 -10.89 -2.25
C GLN A 26 14.56 -12.01 -3.22
N GLU A 27 15.16 -13.20 -3.08
CA GLU A 27 14.87 -14.36 -3.93
C GLU A 27 13.43 -14.86 -3.72
N GLU A 28 12.98 -14.98 -2.47
CA GLU A 28 11.63 -15.41 -2.13
C GLU A 28 10.56 -14.45 -2.67
N ILE A 29 10.81 -13.14 -2.60
CA ILE A 29 9.90 -12.12 -3.15
C ILE A 29 9.83 -12.23 -4.66
N GLU A 30 10.94 -12.46 -5.36
CA GLU A 30 10.97 -12.59 -6.82
C GLU A 30 10.15 -13.79 -7.28
N GLU A 31 10.39 -14.97 -6.70
CA GLU A 31 9.64 -16.19 -7.04
C GLU A 31 8.14 -16.06 -6.71
N THR A 32 7.83 -15.45 -5.56
CA THR A 32 6.44 -15.28 -5.12
C THR A 32 5.71 -14.25 -5.98
N GLU A 33 6.38 -13.17 -6.39
CA GLU A 33 5.79 -12.17 -7.27
C GLU A 33 5.54 -12.71 -8.67
N ASP A 34 6.45 -13.50 -9.24
CA ASP A 34 6.23 -14.15 -10.54
C ASP A 34 4.99 -15.08 -10.48
N THR A 35 4.83 -15.82 -9.37
CA THR A 35 3.65 -16.64 -9.11
C THR A 35 2.38 -15.80 -8.97
N PHE A 36 2.45 -14.65 -8.29
CA PHE A 36 1.31 -13.75 -8.15
C PHE A 36 0.87 -13.16 -9.50
N SER A 37 1.83 -12.73 -10.33
CA SER A 37 1.59 -12.04 -11.59
C SER A 37 1.18 -12.97 -12.73
N SER A 38 1.68 -14.22 -12.73
CA SER A 38 1.35 -15.22 -13.76
C SER A 38 0.21 -16.17 -13.36
N GLY A 39 -0.04 -16.32 -12.05
CA GLY A 39 -1.05 -17.20 -11.49
C GLY A 39 -2.47 -16.64 -11.58
N THR A 40 -3.46 -17.49 -11.29
CA THR A 40 -4.87 -17.08 -11.17
C THR A 40 -5.55 -17.76 -9.98
N GLY A 41 -6.64 -17.17 -9.49
CA GLY A 41 -7.45 -17.74 -8.42
C GLY A 41 -6.62 -18.05 -7.15
N SER A 42 -6.67 -19.32 -6.70
CA SER A 42 -6.05 -19.71 -5.43
C SER A 42 -4.52 -19.63 -5.39
N GLU A 43 -3.86 -19.71 -6.54
CA GLU A 43 -2.40 -19.63 -6.62
C GLU A 43 -1.93 -18.19 -6.41
N ALA A 44 -2.49 -17.25 -7.16
CA ALA A 44 -2.23 -15.81 -6.98
C ALA A 44 -2.63 -15.34 -5.57
N ALA A 45 -3.76 -15.84 -5.02
CA ALA A 45 -4.17 -15.50 -3.66
C ALA A 45 -3.15 -15.95 -2.59
N ARG A 46 -2.58 -17.15 -2.73
CA ARG A 46 -1.53 -17.62 -1.81
C ARG A 46 -0.24 -16.83 -1.95
N ALA A 47 0.18 -16.56 -3.18
CA ALA A 47 1.36 -15.74 -3.43
C ALA A 47 1.21 -14.33 -2.82
N TYR A 48 0.02 -13.73 -2.97
CA TYR A 48 -0.33 -12.48 -2.30
C TYR A 48 -0.23 -12.56 -0.77
N GLU A 49 -0.77 -13.62 -0.16
CA GLU A 49 -0.69 -13.81 1.29
C GLU A 49 0.77 -13.98 1.76
N THR A 50 1.60 -14.71 1.01
CA THR A 50 3.04 -14.83 1.28
C THR A 50 3.76 -13.48 1.20
N LEU A 51 3.51 -12.69 0.14
CA LEU A 51 4.10 -11.35 0.00
C LEU A 51 3.71 -10.43 1.18
N LEU A 52 2.45 -10.50 1.63
CA LEU A 52 2.02 -9.76 2.81
C LEU A 52 2.77 -10.19 4.08
N ALA A 53 2.98 -11.50 4.28
CA ALA A 53 3.70 -12.04 5.44
C ALA A 53 5.17 -11.61 5.45
N ILE A 54 5.84 -11.61 4.29
CA ILE A 54 7.19 -11.07 4.13
C ILE A 54 7.19 -9.57 4.48
N GLY A 55 6.17 -8.83 4.03
CA GLY A 55 5.98 -7.41 4.34
C GLY A 55 5.91 -7.08 5.84
N GLU A 56 5.35 -7.99 6.64
CA GLU A 56 5.33 -7.83 8.10
C GLU A 56 6.73 -7.93 8.72
N SER A 57 7.64 -8.67 8.07
CA SER A 57 9.05 -8.79 8.46
C SER A 57 9.94 -7.65 7.93
N LEU A 58 9.45 -6.90 6.93
CA LEU A 58 10.14 -5.77 6.30
C LEU A 58 9.38 -4.43 6.49
N PRO A 59 9.05 -4.03 7.73
CA PRO A 59 8.21 -2.88 8.00
C PRO A 59 8.81 -1.54 7.51
N ASP A 60 10.13 -1.48 7.40
CA ASP A 60 10.88 -0.27 7.06
C ASP A 60 11.27 -0.20 5.57
N ALA A 61 11.00 -1.25 4.78
CA ALA A 61 11.24 -1.27 3.33
C ALA A 61 10.17 -0.46 2.59
N GLN A 62 10.34 0.85 2.50
CA GLN A 62 9.31 1.78 1.99
C GLN A 62 8.75 1.36 0.62
N ALA A 63 9.63 1.08 -0.35
CA ALA A 63 9.21 0.72 -1.70
C ALA A 63 8.48 -0.63 -1.74
N PHE A 64 8.84 -1.57 -0.87
CA PHE A 64 8.13 -2.85 -0.75
C PHE A 64 6.75 -2.66 -0.12
N GLN A 65 6.63 -1.82 0.91
CA GLN A 65 5.33 -1.49 1.50
C GLN A 65 4.39 -0.79 0.50
N GLU A 66 4.94 0.05 -0.37
CA GLU A 66 4.22 0.66 -1.49
C GLU A 66 3.74 -0.42 -2.48
N PHE A 67 4.60 -1.38 -2.85
CA PHE A 67 4.24 -2.53 -3.69
C PHE A 67 3.06 -3.32 -3.11
N LEU A 68 3.10 -3.66 -1.82
CA LEU A 68 2.04 -4.41 -1.13
C LEU A 68 0.68 -3.72 -1.21
N ILE A 69 0.66 -2.39 -1.08
CA ILE A 69 -0.58 -1.59 -1.20
C ILE A 69 -1.17 -1.72 -2.61
N PHE A 70 -0.34 -1.68 -3.64
CA PHE A 70 -0.82 -1.73 -5.02
C PHE A 70 -1.29 -3.13 -5.45
N ILE A 71 -0.58 -4.20 -5.06
CA ILE A 71 -1.06 -5.57 -5.32
C ILE A 71 -2.34 -5.89 -4.54
N THR A 72 -2.54 -5.29 -3.37
CA THR A 72 -3.81 -5.40 -2.62
C THR A 72 -4.99 -4.84 -3.41
N TRP A 73 -4.78 -3.77 -4.17
CA TRP A 73 -5.81 -3.25 -5.07
C TRP A 73 -6.08 -4.18 -6.25
N GLN A 74 -5.06 -4.85 -6.78
CA GLN A 74 -5.26 -5.88 -7.81
C GLN A 74 -6.12 -7.05 -7.28
N GLN A 75 -5.93 -7.44 -6.02
CA GLN A 75 -6.79 -8.44 -5.37
C GLN A 75 -8.23 -7.96 -5.19
N VAL A 76 -8.45 -6.67 -4.87
CA VAL A 76 -9.79 -6.08 -4.86
C VAL A 76 -10.47 -6.19 -6.23
N THR A 77 -9.72 -5.99 -7.33
CA THR A 77 -10.27 -6.07 -8.68
C THR A 77 -10.55 -7.50 -9.13
N GLU A 78 -9.78 -8.47 -8.64
CA GLU A 78 -9.99 -9.90 -8.93
C GLU A 78 -11.15 -10.47 -8.09
N GLU A 79 -11.11 -10.24 -6.77
CA GLU A 79 -12.13 -10.67 -5.83
C GLU A 79 -12.61 -9.47 -5.00
N THR A 80 -13.73 -8.87 -5.42
CA THR A 80 -14.29 -7.66 -4.78
C THR A 80 -15.00 -7.97 -3.47
N ILE A 81 -14.25 -8.39 -2.45
CA ILE A 81 -14.74 -8.71 -1.11
C ILE A 81 -14.26 -7.69 -0.05
N PRO A 82 -15.05 -7.44 1.02
CA PRO A 82 -14.72 -6.44 2.04
C PRO A 82 -13.33 -6.59 2.68
N ARG A 83 -12.84 -7.83 2.83
CA ARG A 83 -11.56 -8.14 3.46
C ARG A 83 -10.38 -7.47 2.75
N HIS A 84 -10.34 -7.48 1.41
CA HIS A 84 -9.24 -6.84 0.67
C HIS A 84 -9.27 -5.32 0.81
N PHE A 85 -10.46 -4.72 0.81
CA PHE A 85 -10.59 -3.29 1.07
C PHE A 85 -10.12 -2.90 2.48
N GLN A 86 -10.48 -3.68 3.51
CA GLN A 86 -10.02 -3.45 4.89
C GLN A 86 -8.50 -3.55 5.00
N LYS A 87 -7.90 -4.59 4.42
CA LYS A 87 -6.44 -4.75 4.39
C LYS A 87 -5.77 -3.58 3.65
N GLY A 88 -6.32 -3.13 2.53
CA GLY A 88 -5.82 -1.97 1.80
C GLY A 88 -5.84 -0.68 2.63
N VAL A 89 -6.93 -0.42 3.38
CA VAL A 89 -6.99 0.71 4.33
C VAL A 89 -5.88 0.56 5.37
N GLN A 90 -5.77 -0.61 6.01
CA GLN A 90 -4.75 -0.87 7.04
C GLN A 90 -3.33 -0.61 6.52
N LEU A 91 -2.96 -1.15 5.36
CA LEU A 91 -1.63 -0.98 4.78
C LEU A 91 -1.34 0.49 4.47
N THR A 92 -2.29 1.22 3.88
CA THR A 92 -2.11 2.65 3.60
C THR A 92 -1.98 3.50 4.87
N GLU A 93 -2.69 3.15 5.95
CA GLU A 93 -2.60 3.86 7.23
C GLU A 93 -1.26 3.59 7.91
N GLN A 94 -0.78 2.34 7.89
CA GLN A 94 0.56 1.99 8.38
C GLN A 94 1.66 2.68 7.59
N PHE A 95 1.56 2.69 6.25
CA PHE A 95 2.51 3.38 5.38
C PHE A 95 2.56 4.88 5.68
N LEU A 96 1.41 5.55 5.73
CA LEU A 96 1.37 6.99 5.98
C LEU A 96 1.81 7.36 7.40
N ALA A 97 1.56 6.49 8.39
CA ALA A 97 2.05 6.71 9.75
C ALA A 97 3.59 6.62 9.82
N ARG A 98 4.19 5.68 9.08
CA ARG A 98 5.65 5.44 9.11
C ARG A 98 6.44 6.36 8.17
N PHE A 99 5.98 6.49 6.93
CA PHE A 99 6.68 7.16 5.83
C PHE A 99 6.07 8.51 5.42
N GLY A 100 4.89 8.84 5.95
CA GLY A 100 4.16 10.06 5.60
C GLY A 100 4.98 11.34 5.73
N PRO A 101 5.70 11.57 6.85
CA PRO A 101 6.54 12.76 7.01
C PRO A 101 7.68 12.85 5.98
N GLN A 102 8.25 11.71 5.57
CA GLN A 102 9.38 11.66 4.63
C GLN A 102 8.91 11.84 3.18
N VAL A 103 7.73 11.33 2.84
CA VAL A 103 7.22 11.35 1.47
C VAL A 103 6.22 12.47 1.21
N GLN A 104 5.94 13.34 2.19
CA GLN A 104 4.95 14.41 2.07
C GLN A 104 5.24 15.31 0.86
N GLY A 105 4.22 15.54 0.03
CA GLY A 105 4.33 16.34 -1.19
C GLY A 105 5.00 15.64 -2.38
N SER A 106 5.33 14.34 -2.25
CA SER A 106 5.80 13.53 -3.38
C SER A 106 4.66 12.82 -4.12
N ASP A 107 4.95 12.38 -5.33
CA ASP A 107 4.08 11.49 -6.12
C ASP A 107 3.64 10.24 -5.35
N VAL A 108 4.54 9.66 -4.54
CA VAL A 108 4.24 8.46 -3.73
C VAL A 108 3.13 8.78 -2.74
N TYR A 109 3.26 9.89 -2.02
CA TYR A 109 2.24 10.33 -1.06
C TYR A 109 0.87 10.53 -1.74
N GLU A 110 0.84 11.21 -2.89
CA GLU A 110 -0.40 11.43 -3.64
C GLU A 110 -1.06 10.13 -4.09
N ARG A 111 -0.27 9.15 -4.57
CA ARG A 111 -0.78 7.84 -4.99
C ARG A 111 -1.31 7.03 -3.81
N ILE A 112 -0.60 7.02 -2.68
CA ILE A 112 -1.03 6.32 -1.46
C ILE A 112 -2.31 6.93 -0.90
N VAL A 113 -2.43 8.26 -0.86
CA VAL A 113 -3.68 8.93 -0.43
C VAL A 113 -4.83 8.62 -1.38
N ALA A 114 -4.59 8.65 -2.70
CA ALA A 114 -5.62 8.36 -3.70
C ALA A 114 -6.13 6.90 -3.64
N ILE A 115 -5.23 5.93 -3.45
CA ILE A 115 -5.64 4.52 -3.33
C ILE A 115 -6.33 4.23 -2.01
N ARG A 116 -5.89 4.85 -0.90
CA ARG A 116 -6.58 4.80 0.39
C ARG A 116 -8.03 5.25 0.27
N GLN A 117 -8.28 6.37 -0.41
CA GLN A 117 -9.65 6.84 -0.65
C GLN A 117 -10.47 5.82 -1.45
N SER A 118 -9.84 5.14 -2.40
CA SER A 118 -10.49 4.12 -3.23
C SER A 118 -10.85 2.89 -2.39
N PHE A 119 -9.96 2.46 -1.49
CA PHE A 119 -10.27 1.41 -0.52
C PHE A 119 -11.44 1.78 0.42
N LYS A 120 -11.41 2.99 0.99
CA LYS A 120 -12.48 3.48 1.89
C LYS A 120 -13.84 3.56 1.18
N ARG A 121 -13.87 4.03 -0.08
CA ARG A 121 -15.09 4.05 -0.90
C ARG A 121 -15.65 2.65 -1.13
N GLY A 122 -14.79 1.66 -1.36
CA GLY A 122 -15.21 0.26 -1.52
C GLY A 122 -15.89 -0.34 -0.29
N LEU A 123 -15.58 0.17 0.91
CA LEU A 123 -16.26 -0.19 2.16
C LEU A 123 -17.55 0.61 2.41
N GLY A 124 -17.96 1.48 1.49
CA GLY A 124 -19.13 2.34 1.64
C GLY A 124 -18.90 3.55 2.56
N HIS A 125 -17.66 3.85 2.95
CA HIS A 125 -17.36 5.11 3.63
C HIS A 125 -17.54 6.27 2.65
N ARG A 126 -18.46 7.18 2.96
CA ARG A 126 -18.54 8.46 2.24
C ARG A 126 -17.28 9.25 2.57
N VAL A 127 -16.55 9.65 1.53
CA VAL A 127 -15.51 10.65 1.66
C VAL A 127 -16.24 11.98 1.85
N GLU A 128 -16.57 12.32 3.08
CA GLU A 128 -16.78 13.73 3.42
C GLU A 128 -15.45 14.41 3.11
N SER A 129 -15.48 15.42 2.25
CA SER A 129 -14.31 16.20 1.86
C SER A 129 -13.59 16.68 3.12
N MET A 130 -12.46 16.06 3.43
CA MET A 130 -11.65 16.34 4.61
C MET A 130 -10.97 17.70 4.39
N GLN A 131 -11.69 18.76 4.76
CA GLN A 131 -11.13 20.09 4.95
C GLN A 131 -10.87 20.38 6.44
N ASP A 132 -11.09 19.41 7.32
CA ASP A 132 -10.96 19.59 8.77
C ASP A 132 -9.97 18.59 9.39
N GLU A 133 -9.21 19.11 10.35
CA GLU A 133 -8.22 18.49 11.23
C GLU A 133 -6.78 18.32 10.70
N TYR A 134 -6.15 19.44 10.35
CA TYR A 134 -4.72 19.66 10.62
C TYR A 134 -4.46 20.79 11.64
N ASP A 135 -5.47 21.24 12.39
CA ASP A 135 -5.34 22.27 13.44
C ASP A 135 -5.66 21.71 14.83
N ARG A 136 -4.79 20.84 15.35
CA ARG A 136 -4.78 20.52 16.79
C ARG A 136 -3.44 20.75 17.49
N ASP A 137 -2.54 21.51 16.87
CA ASP A 137 -1.23 21.80 17.47
C ASP A 137 -0.83 23.28 17.48
N ALA A 138 -1.80 24.19 17.34
CA ALA A 138 -1.54 25.61 17.52
C ALA A 138 -2.71 26.28 18.25
N PHE A 139 -2.73 26.22 19.57
CA PHE A 139 -3.05 27.37 20.44
C PHE A 139 -2.59 27.06 21.87
N HIS A 140 -1.28 27.25 22.07
CA HIS A 140 -0.73 27.60 23.37
C HIS A 140 -1.32 28.94 23.86
N GLY A 141 -1.79 28.96 25.11
CA GLY A 141 -1.57 30.06 26.06
C GLY A 141 -2.40 31.34 25.94
N GLY A 142 -3.14 31.63 27.02
CA GLY A 142 -3.71 32.95 27.36
C GLY A 142 -5.08 32.77 28.02
N ASP A 143 -5.38 33.27 29.22
CA ASP A 143 -4.75 34.19 30.19
C ASP A 143 -5.22 33.70 31.58
#